data_AF-A0A0M8XS59-F1
#
_entry.id   AF-A0A0M8XS59-F1
#
_cell.length_a   1.000
_cell.length_b   1.000
_cell.length_c   1.000
_cell.angle_alpha   90.00
_cell.angle_beta   90.00
_cell.angle_gamma   90.00
#
_symmetry.space_group_name_H-M   'P 1'
#
loop_
_entity.id
_entity.type
_entity.pdbx_description
1 polymer ?
#
loop_
_entity_poly.entity_id
_entity_poly.type
_entity_poly.pdbx_seq_one_letter_code
_entity_poly.pdbx_strand_id
1 'polypeptide(L)' 'MTDLRMALRDFPQGVGIVTATGPDGPVGVTVSSFTSASMDPPLIVVWIGEG' A
#
# COMPACT_ATOMS: atom_id res chain seq x y z
N MET A 1 20.50 -4.84 -3.00
CA MET A 1 19.10 -5.03 -2.55
C MET A 1 18.88 -4.53 -1.13
N THR A 2 19.82 -4.73 -0.20
CA THR A 2 19.71 -4.26 1.19
C THR A 2 19.70 -2.74 1.32
N ASP A 3 20.49 -2.02 0.50
CA ASP A 3 20.66 -0.57 0.67
C ASP A 3 19.35 0.21 0.49
N LEU A 4 18.53 -0.15 -0.50
CA LEU A 4 17.23 0.48 -0.70
C LEU A 4 16.26 0.17 0.46
N ARG A 5 16.25 -1.08 0.94
CA ARG A 5 15.43 -1.48 2.09
C ARG A 5 15.85 -0.74 3.36
N MET A 6 17.14 -0.51 3.55
CA MET A 6 17.68 0.26 4.68
C MET A 6 17.32 1.73 4.57
N ALA A 7 17.49 2.34 3.39
CA ALA A 7 17.13 3.73 3.15
C ALA A 7 15.63 3.99 3.40
N LEU A 8 14.74 3.08 2.98
CA LEU A 8 13.31 3.21 3.21
C LEU A 8 12.88 2.95 4.66
N ARG A 9 13.72 2.31 5.48
CA ARG A 9 13.42 2.07 6.90
C ARG A 9 13.31 3.37 7.70
N ASP A 10 14.10 4.36 7.32
CA ASP A 10 14.14 5.67 7.99
C ASP A 10 13.11 6.66 7.43
N PHE A 11 12.32 6.24 6.42
CA PHE A 11 11.24 7.05 5.85
C PHE A 11 9.90 6.74 6.53
N PRO A 12 9.38 7.62 7.40
CA PRO A 12 8.14 7.33 8.13
C PRO A 12 6.94 7.26 7.19
N GLN A 13 6.11 6.22 7.36
CA GLN A 13 4.88 6.02 6.59
C GLN A 13 3.70 5.71 7.50
N GLY A 14 2.50 6.03 7.03
CA GLY A 14 1.27 5.50 7.63
C GLY A 14 1.16 4.00 7.39
N VAL A 15 0.40 3.31 8.25
CA VAL A 15 0.05 1.89 8.06
C VAL A 15 -1.46 1.80 7.84
N GLY A 16 -1.86 1.16 6.76
CA GLY A 16 -3.26 0.92 6.41
C GLY A 16 -3.51 -0.54 6.07
N ILE A 17 -4.77 -0.96 6.15
CA ILE A 17 -5.25 -2.25 5.65
C ILE A 17 -6.15 -1.97 4.45
N VAL A 18 -5.76 -2.47 3.28
CA VAL A 18 -6.62 -2.49 2.10
C VAL A 18 -7.44 -3.76 2.14
N THR A 19 -8.76 -3.64 2.00
CA THR A 19 -9.70 -4.77 2.05
C THR A 19 -10.48 -4.88 0.74
N ALA A 20 -10.83 -6.10 0.35
CA ALA A 20 -11.73 -6.35 -0.78
C ALA A 20 -12.59 -7.58 -0.50
N THR A 21 -13.72 -7.68 -1.20
CA THR A 21 -14.52 -8.91 -1.23
C THR A 21 -13.98 -9.81 -2.34
N GLY A 22 -13.44 -10.97 -1.99
CA GLY A 22 -12.97 -11.98 -2.93
C GLY A 22 -14.02 -13.08 -3.18
N PRO A 23 -13.79 -13.96 -4.17
CA PRO A 23 -14.70 -15.07 -4.48
C PRO A 23 -14.83 -16.08 -3.32
N ASP A 24 -13.78 -16.27 -2.52
CA ASP A 24 -13.75 -17.21 -1.39
C ASP A 24 -14.06 -16.54 -0.04
N GLY A 25 -14.40 -15.24 -0.05
CA GLY A 25 -14.65 -14.43 1.14
C GLY A 25 -13.83 -13.14 1.19
N PRO A 26 -13.90 -12.39 2.31
CA PRO A 26 -13.15 -11.15 2.48
C PRO A 26 -11.63 -11.38 2.47
N VAL A 27 -10.90 -10.51 1.78
CA VAL A 27 -9.44 -10.51 1.73
C VAL A 27 -8.90 -9.16 2.20
N GLY A 28 -7.66 -9.14 2.69
CA GLY A 28 -7.00 -7.91 3.10
C GLY A 28 -5.49 -7.98 3.08
N VAL A 29 -4.85 -6.82 2.93
CA VAL A 29 -3.40 -6.67 2.86
C VAL A 29 -2.96 -5.44 3.66
N THR A 30 -1.93 -5.61 4.49
CA THR A 30 -1.30 -4.49 5.19
C THR A 30 -0.38 -3.76 4.23
N VAL A 31 -0.55 -2.45 4.10
CA VAL A 31 0.26 -1.61 3.21
C VAL A 31 0.77 -0.38 3.96
N SER A 32 1.98 0.05 3.64
CA SER A 32 2.50 1.37 4.01
C SER A 32 2.53 2.36 2.83
N SER A 33 2.16 1.89 1.64
CA SER A 33 2.36 2.61 0.38
C SER A 33 1.20 3.53 -0.03
N PHE A 34 0.26 3.82 0.88
CA PHE A 34 -0.94 4.58 0.58
C PHE A 34 -0.58 6.04 0.25
N THR A 35 -1.01 6.52 -0.93
CA THR A 35 -0.72 7.87 -1.40
C THR A 35 -1.91 8.47 -2.16
N SER A 36 -2.21 9.76 -1.94
CA SER A 36 -3.17 10.50 -2.77
C SER A 36 -2.57 10.77 -4.15
N ALA A 37 -3.30 10.43 -5.21
CA ALA A 37 -2.83 10.56 -6.60
C ALA A 37 -3.47 11.74 -7.34
N SER A 38 -4.73 12.05 -7.05
CA SER A 38 -5.42 13.22 -7.60
C SER A 38 -6.57 13.63 -6.69
N MET A 39 -6.93 14.93 -6.75
CA MET A 39 -8.12 15.47 -6.10
C MET A 39 -9.30 15.62 -7.07
N ASP A 40 -9.01 15.83 -8.36
CA ASP A 40 -10.03 15.90 -9.41
C ASP A 40 -9.55 15.12 -10.66
N PRO A 41 -10.08 13.91 -10.90
CA PRO A 41 -10.97 13.16 -10.02
C PRO A 41 -10.26 12.71 -8.72
N PRO A 42 -11.00 12.41 -7.63
CA PRO A 42 -10.39 11.94 -6.39
C PRO A 42 -9.84 10.52 -6.56
N LEU A 43 -8.51 10.39 -6.52
CA LEU A 43 -7.80 9.12 -6.74
C LEU A 43 -6.75 8.87 -5.66
N ILE A 44 -6.56 7.60 -5.32
CA ILE A 44 -5.49 7.10 -4.45
C ILE A 44 -4.75 5.95 -5.14
N VAL A 45 -3.51 5.70 -4.73
CA VAL A 45 -2.68 4.59 -5.21
C VAL A 45 -2.18 3.76 -4.04
N VAL A 46 -2.18 2.45 -4.24
CA VAL A 46 -1.56 1.44 -3.38
C VAL A 46 -0.77 0.47 -4.27
N TRP A 47 0.35 -0.03 -3.78
CA TRP A 47 1.22 -0.96 -4.51
C TRP A 47 1.09 -2.34 -3.87
N ILE A 48 0.64 -3.32 -4.64
CA ILE A 48 0.49 -4.71 -4.19
C ILE A 48 1.66 -5.51 -4.76
N GLY A 49 2.44 -6.14 -3.88
CA GLY A 49 3.50 -7.03 -4.29
C GLY A 49 2.93 -8.39 -4.70
N GLU A 50 3.53 -8.97 -5.74
CA GLU A 50 3.36 -10.40 -6.05
C GLU A 50 4.25 -11.23 -5.11
N GLY A 51 3.74 -12.40 -4.70
CA GLY A 51 4.47 -13.35 -3.85
C GLY A 51 5.54 -14.14 -4.59
#